data_AF-A0A821YCM2-F1
#
_entry.id   AF-A0A821YCM2-F1
#
_cell.length_a   1.000
_cell.length_b   1.000
_cell.length_c   1.000
_cell.angle_alpha   90.00
_cell.angle_beta   90.00
_cell.angle_gamma   90.00
#
_symmetry.space_group_name_H-M   'P 1'
#
loop_
_entity.id
_entity.type
_entity.pdbx_description
1 polymer ?
#
loop_
_entity_poly.entity_id
_entity_poly.type
_entity_poly.pdbx_seq_one_letter_code
_entity_poly.pdbx_strand_id
1 'polypeptide(L)'
;MLNRGYEPLRQFRQNLFDLLVSRFETTQGEQPNLLIKDKDLLLKINIPQHLASITNINDLNTLNKFFVISKLSIQAGQFINDNRYRLQWIDILSKVKEIKFSLEQFIQEYLRYEKAFIEFPFDTSVLIYLIQRMHPSKKEKESPFRIFLRLSNNLKLNSSMFFEQFQSIFSNGIKIQRYEMKDIIELFAWIRLQDQLFDQYFSHYSFTVNTDDLWDMFLKLGKFNIINSVNQKHVISILTEKIPLTSIETFRRYTKLAKTYLIEIKPEFRSHFIELFEKIFDAYIIKQFNYSQYSSRVSRTDCKDLLQDGLEMSLNNRLERPSCLLLVRKILCEVENYHKTNAQKLKTLFGNLKDFDEKLCQKYAAEKIIDDEWLKDFLITNLQIWLKLDQETYRYLCANHQNNPWTIYIWSRIVHLSLSKMLNNNYVDILSKINDWMKKVKCDIYNPTDIFTITLVNKLFELILTKYSRPIITLSNIDIIINFIICMRET
;
A
#
# COMPACT_ATOMS: atom_id res chain seq x y z
N MET A 1 -71.21 -27.90 4.07
CA MET A 1 -70.57 -29.15 4.50
C MET A 1 -69.45 -29.54 3.51
N LEU A 2 -68.29 -28.89 3.57
CA LEU A 2 -67.21 -29.08 2.55
C LEU A 2 -65.83 -29.46 3.11
N ASN A 3 -65.68 -29.76 4.41
CA ASN A 3 -64.36 -29.97 5.03
C ASN A 3 -63.96 -31.43 5.34
N ARG A 4 -64.85 -32.43 5.21
CA ARG A 4 -64.56 -33.81 5.67
C ARG A 4 -63.71 -34.67 4.71
N GLY A 5 -63.59 -34.29 3.43
CA GLY A 5 -62.82 -35.05 2.43
C GLY A 5 -61.30 -34.79 2.45
N TYR A 6 -60.86 -33.68 3.05
CA TYR A 6 -59.43 -33.29 3.07
C TYR A 6 -58.65 -33.90 4.25
N GLU A 7 -59.33 -34.26 5.34
CA GLU A 7 -58.70 -34.88 6.52
C GLU A 7 -58.05 -36.24 6.22
N PRO A 8 -58.71 -37.20 5.54
CA PRO A 8 -58.11 -38.50 5.24
C PRO A 8 -56.86 -38.37 4.34
N LEU A 9 -56.90 -37.47 3.35
CA LEU A 9 -55.77 -37.21 2.45
C LEU A 9 -54.59 -36.55 3.17
N ARG A 10 -54.86 -35.61 4.09
CA ARG A 10 -53.83 -34.96 4.90
C ARG A 10 -53.18 -35.97 5.85
N GLN A 11 -53.99 -36.82 6.48
CA GLN A 11 -53.52 -37.85 7.40
C GLN A 11 -52.73 -38.95 6.69
N PHE A 12 -53.18 -39.37 5.49
CA PHE A 12 -52.41 -40.28 4.64
C PHE A 12 -51.05 -39.69 4.24
N ARG A 13 -50.99 -38.42 3.79
CA ARG A 13 -49.72 -37.76 3.45
C ARG A 13 -48.78 -37.68 4.63
N GLN A 14 -49.30 -37.39 5.82
CA GLN A 14 -48.51 -37.32 7.04
C GLN A 14 -47.92 -38.69 7.39
N ASN A 15 -48.75 -39.74 7.41
CA ASN A 15 -48.31 -41.12 7.66
C ASN A 15 -47.27 -41.58 6.62
N LEU A 16 -47.45 -41.22 5.35
CA LEU A 16 -46.49 -41.53 4.29
C LEU A 16 -45.13 -40.86 4.58
N PHE A 17 -45.11 -39.55 4.88
CA PHE A 17 -43.86 -38.87 5.18
C PHE A 17 -43.19 -39.43 6.43
N ASP A 18 -43.94 -39.72 7.48
CA ASP A 18 -43.37 -40.27 8.72
C ASP A 18 -42.77 -41.67 8.47
N LEU A 19 -43.39 -42.50 7.61
CA LEU A 19 -42.82 -43.79 7.18
C LEU A 19 -41.55 -43.61 6.35
N LEU A 20 -41.55 -42.69 5.38
CA LEU A 20 -40.38 -42.43 4.52
C LEU A 20 -39.20 -41.92 5.34
N VAL A 21 -39.44 -40.96 6.24
CA VAL A 21 -38.44 -40.39 7.15
C VAL A 21 -37.91 -41.46 8.08
N SER A 22 -38.78 -42.22 8.75
CA SER A 22 -38.36 -43.28 9.66
C SER A 22 -37.46 -44.31 8.97
N ARG A 23 -37.81 -44.73 7.75
CA ARG A 23 -36.95 -45.63 6.96
C ARG A 23 -35.62 -44.98 6.57
N PHE A 24 -35.62 -43.72 6.21
CA PHE A 24 -34.40 -42.99 5.86
C PHE A 24 -33.46 -42.80 7.03
N GLU A 25 -33.98 -42.41 8.19
CA GLU A 25 -33.20 -42.26 9.40
C GLU A 25 -32.60 -43.60 9.85
N THR A 26 -33.41 -44.65 9.92
CA THR A 26 -32.97 -45.98 10.38
C THR A 26 -31.94 -46.63 9.47
N THR A 27 -31.95 -46.31 8.17
CA THR A 27 -31.00 -46.84 7.19
C THR A 27 -29.89 -45.87 6.83
N GLN A 28 -29.73 -44.77 7.57
CA GLN A 28 -28.74 -43.72 7.28
C GLN A 28 -28.80 -43.25 5.81
N GLY A 29 -30.01 -43.16 5.29
CA GLY A 29 -30.32 -42.66 3.97
C GLY A 29 -30.25 -43.68 2.84
N GLU A 30 -29.87 -44.94 3.11
CA GLU A 30 -29.83 -45.99 2.07
C GLU A 30 -31.21 -46.30 1.52
N GLN A 31 -32.26 -46.27 2.35
CA GLN A 31 -33.65 -46.43 1.96
C GLN A 31 -34.44 -45.15 2.28
N PRO A 32 -35.63 -44.92 1.70
CA PRO A 32 -36.22 -45.66 0.59
C PRO A 32 -35.50 -45.39 -0.73
N ASN A 33 -35.56 -46.34 -1.66
CA ASN A 33 -35.15 -46.20 -3.05
C ASN A 33 -36.34 -46.45 -3.98
N LEU A 34 -36.34 -45.76 -5.11
CA LEU A 34 -37.29 -46.03 -6.18
C LEU A 34 -36.77 -47.17 -7.07
N LEU A 35 -37.65 -48.09 -7.47
CA LEU A 35 -37.30 -49.16 -8.40
C LEU A 35 -37.75 -48.78 -9.82
N ILE A 36 -36.96 -49.15 -10.84
CA ILE A 36 -37.23 -48.81 -12.25
C ILE A 36 -38.63 -49.25 -12.71
N LYS A 37 -39.12 -50.38 -12.20
CA LYS A 37 -40.45 -50.92 -12.49
C LYS A 37 -41.61 -50.02 -12.02
N ASP A 38 -41.34 -49.03 -11.18
CA ASP A 38 -42.35 -48.15 -10.58
C ASP A 38 -42.54 -46.83 -11.37
N LYS A 39 -41.96 -46.67 -12.57
CA LYS A 39 -41.99 -45.42 -13.35
C LYS A 39 -43.39 -44.79 -13.47
N ASP A 40 -44.42 -45.57 -13.78
CA ASP A 40 -45.80 -45.07 -13.90
C ASP A 40 -46.40 -44.65 -12.56
N LEU A 41 -46.01 -45.32 -11.47
CA LEU A 41 -46.40 -44.95 -10.12
C LEU A 41 -45.72 -43.65 -9.68
N LEU A 42 -44.44 -43.45 -10.05
CA LEU A 42 -43.68 -42.23 -9.75
C LEU A 42 -44.30 -40.99 -10.39
N LEU A 43 -44.73 -41.11 -11.65
CA LEU A 43 -45.45 -40.04 -12.35
C LEU A 43 -46.77 -39.69 -11.65
N LYS A 44 -47.47 -40.69 -11.09
CA LYS A 44 -48.74 -40.49 -10.35
C LYS A 44 -48.53 -39.90 -8.95
N ILE A 45 -47.47 -40.27 -8.25
CA ILE A 45 -47.14 -39.72 -6.91
C ILE A 45 -46.67 -38.26 -7.03
N ASN A 46 -46.06 -37.88 -8.16
CA ASN A 46 -45.56 -36.53 -8.43
C ASN A 46 -44.66 -36.02 -7.29
N ILE A 47 -43.60 -36.77 -6.99
CA ILE A 47 -42.59 -36.44 -5.97
C ILE A 47 -42.07 -34.99 -6.10
N PRO A 48 -41.85 -34.42 -7.30
CA PRO A 48 -41.47 -33.01 -7.45
C PRO A 48 -42.46 -32.01 -6.85
N GLN A 49 -43.77 -32.30 -6.87
CA GLN A 49 -44.79 -31.45 -6.23
C GLN A 49 -44.70 -31.53 -4.70
N HIS A 50 -44.37 -32.71 -4.16
CA HIS A 50 -44.11 -32.86 -2.72
C HIS A 50 -42.86 -32.10 -2.30
N LEU A 51 -41.79 -32.13 -3.09
CA LEU A 51 -40.58 -31.34 -2.83
C LEU A 51 -40.89 -29.84 -2.80
N ALA A 52 -41.65 -29.36 -3.79
CA ALA A 52 -42.07 -27.96 -3.88
C ALA A 52 -42.98 -27.50 -2.72
N SER A 53 -43.62 -28.45 -2.01
CA SER A 53 -44.46 -28.13 -0.85
C SER A 53 -43.65 -27.85 0.43
N ILE A 54 -42.37 -28.26 0.48
CA ILE A 54 -41.49 -28.01 1.62
C ILE A 54 -40.85 -26.63 1.45
N THR A 55 -41.57 -25.59 1.86
CA THR A 55 -41.09 -24.21 1.72
C THR A 55 -40.27 -23.73 2.92
N ASN A 56 -40.44 -24.32 4.11
CA ASN A 56 -39.74 -23.90 5.32
C ASN A 56 -39.16 -25.11 6.04
N ILE A 57 -37.91 -25.03 6.47
CA ILE A 57 -37.21 -26.08 7.22
C ILE A 57 -36.93 -25.54 8.63
N ASN A 58 -37.75 -25.94 9.60
CA ASN A 58 -37.76 -25.35 10.93
C ASN A 58 -37.25 -26.28 12.05
N ASP A 59 -37.15 -27.57 11.78
CA ASP A 59 -36.84 -28.62 12.74
C ASP A 59 -36.24 -29.85 12.02
N LEU A 60 -35.67 -30.77 12.80
CA LEU A 60 -34.96 -31.94 12.26
C LEU A 60 -35.87 -32.87 11.46
N ASN A 61 -37.13 -33.04 11.89
CA ASN A 61 -38.08 -33.88 11.17
C ASN A 61 -38.36 -33.28 9.78
N THR A 62 -38.58 -31.97 9.70
CA THR A 62 -38.79 -31.27 8.42
C THR A 62 -37.54 -31.31 7.53
N LEU A 63 -36.34 -31.23 8.12
CA LEU A 63 -35.08 -31.38 7.38
C LEU A 63 -34.92 -32.81 6.81
N ASN A 64 -35.22 -33.83 7.61
CA ASN A 64 -35.15 -35.23 7.15
C ASN A 64 -36.22 -35.53 6.10
N LYS A 65 -37.43 -34.95 6.23
CA LYS A 65 -38.45 -34.95 5.17
C LYS A 65 -37.91 -34.35 3.88
N PHE A 66 -37.26 -33.19 3.97
CA PHE A 66 -36.64 -32.53 2.83
C PHE A 66 -35.58 -33.40 2.15
N PHE A 67 -34.67 -34.02 2.90
CA PHE A 67 -33.64 -34.91 2.36
C PHE A 67 -34.22 -36.16 1.70
N VAL A 68 -35.19 -36.82 2.32
CA VAL A 68 -35.88 -38.00 1.76
C VAL A 68 -36.53 -37.67 0.42
N ILE A 69 -37.27 -36.56 0.37
CA ILE A 69 -38.01 -36.19 -0.84
C ILE A 69 -37.05 -35.70 -1.91
N SER A 70 -35.95 -35.04 -1.54
CA SER A 70 -34.89 -34.66 -2.49
C SER A 70 -34.25 -35.89 -3.12
N LYS A 71 -33.86 -36.88 -2.31
CA LYS A 71 -33.29 -38.16 -2.79
C LYS A 71 -34.22 -38.82 -3.81
N LEU A 72 -35.49 -39.00 -3.42
CA LEU A 72 -36.47 -39.67 -4.28
C LEU A 72 -36.78 -38.85 -5.55
N SER A 73 -36.79 -37.51 -5.45
CA SER A 73 -37.00 -36.65 -6.62
C SER A 73 -35.86 -36.77 -7.62
N ILE A 74 -34.62 -36.83 -7.15
CA ILE A 74 -33.44 -36.96 -8.00
C ILE A 74 -33.40 -38.35 -8.66
N GLN A 75 -33.67 -39.42 -7.90
CA GLN A 75 -33.81 -40.78 -8.44
C GLN A 75 -34.93 -40.86 -9.50
N ALA A 76 -36.09 -40.26 -9.23
CA ALA A 76 -37.17 -40.21 -10.21
C ALA A 76 -36.76 -39.49 -11.51
N GLY A 77 -36.03 -38.37 -11.39
CA GLY A 77 -35.49 -37.63 -12.52
C GLY A 77 -34.52 -38.46 -13.38
N GLN A 78 -33.66 -39.26 -12.76
CA GLN A 78 -32.74 -40.17 -13.46
C GLN A 78 -33.51 -41.25 -14.26
N PHE A 79 -34.57 -41.84 -13.71
CA PHE A 79 -35.33 -42.91 -14.38
C PHE A 79 -36.24 -42.44 -15.53
N ILE A 80 -36.71 -41.19 -15.46
CA ILE A 80 -37.60 -40.65 -16.50
C ILE A 80 -36.80 -40.34 -17.78
N ASN A 81 -35.47 -40.19 -17.69
CA ASN A 81 -34.52 -39.95 -18.80
C ASN A 81 -34.96 -38.79 -19.71
N ASP A 82 -35.60 -37.79 -19.12
CA ASP A 82 -35.99 -36.53 -19.77
C ASP A 82 -35.19 -35.42 -19.08
N ASN A 83 -34.37 -34.71 -19.87
CA ASN A 83 -33.52 -33.63 -19.37
C ASN A 83 -34.31 -32.54 -18.62
N ARG A 84 -35.62 -32.42 -18.85
CA ARG A 84 -36.51 -31.50 -18.11
C ARG A 84 -36.72 -31.89 -16.64
N TYR A 85 -36.42 -33.12 -16.26
CA TYR A 85 -36.61 -33.65 -14.90
C TYR A 85 -35.29 -33.85 -14.13
N ARG A 86 -34.15 -33.52 -14.72
CA ARG A 86 -32.85 -33.61 -14.04
C ARG A 86 -32.71 -32.43 -13.07
N LEU A 87 -33.02 -32.67 -11.80
CA LEU A 87 -32.95 -31.66 -10.74
C LEU A 87 -31.51 -31.46 -10.27
N GLN A 88 -31.04 -30.20 -10.26
CA GLN A 88 -29.80 -29.83 -9.57
C GLN A 88 -30.11 -29.36 -8.14
N TRP A 89 -29.14 -29.49 -7.24
CA TRP A 89 -29.31 -29.09 -5.84
C TRP A 89 -29.70 -27.63 -5.66
N ILE A 90 -29.15 -26.72 -6.48
CA ILE A 90 -29.51 -25.30 -6.44
C ILE A 90 -31.00 -25.10 -6.78
N ASP A 91 -31.53 -25.82 -7.77
CA ASP A 91 -32.95 -25.76 -8.15
C ASP A 91 -33.85 -26.27 -7.01
N ILE A 92 -33.39 -27.28 -6.28
CA ILE A 92 -34.10 -27.82 -5.13
C ILE A 92 -34.08 -26.81 -3.97
N LEU A 93 -32.91 -26.30 -3.62
CA LEU A 93 -32.71 -25.39 -2.49
C LEU A 93 -33.32 -24.00 -2.74
N SER A 94 -33.48 -23.57 -3.99
CA SER A 94 -34.14 -22.30 -4.34
C SER A 94 -35.63 -22.28 -4.05
N LYS A 95 -36.28 -23.45 -3.97
CA LYS A 95 -37.71 -23.57 -3.61
C LYS A 95 -37.96 -23.42 -2.11
N VAL A 96 -36.92 -23.59 -1.28
CA VAL A 96 -37.01 -23.42 0.17
C VAL A 96 -36.90 -21.94 0.51
N LYS A 97 -37.94 -21.36 1.11
CA LYS A 97 -38.00 -19.95 1.50
C LYS A 97 -37.21 -19.68 2.77
N GLU A 98 -37.35 -20.51 3.80
CA GLU A 98 -36.72 -20.31 5.11
C GLU A 98 -36.04 -21.59 5.61
N ILE A 99 -34.83 -21.46 6.16
CA ILE A 99 -34.09 -22.54 6.82
C ILE A 99 -33.66 -22.02 8.19
N LYS A 100 -34.23 -22.57 9.28
CA LYS A 100 -33.93 -22.18 10.67
C LYS A 100 -32.81 -23.02 11.31
N PHE A 101 -31.88 -23.50 10.48
CA PHE A 101 -30.66 -24.17 10.92
C PHE A 101 -29.46 -23.28 10.69
N SER A 102 -28.41 -23.44 11.50
CA SER A 102 -27.11 -22.88 11.10
C SER A 102 -26.59 -23.61 9.87
N LEU A 103 -25.72 -22.95 9.10
CA LEU A 103 -25.06 -23.57 7.94
C LEU A 103 -24.35 -24.87 8.36
N GLU A 104 -23.64 -24.85 9.48
CA GLU A 104 -22.94 -26.05 9.99
C GLU A 104 -23.89 -27.19 10.31
N GLN A 105 -25.00 -26.93 11.01
CA GLN A 105 -25.98 -27.96 11.36
C GLN A 105 -26.58 -28.60 10.09
N PHE A 106 -26.92 -27.77 9.10
CA PHE A 106 -27.47 -28.26 7.83
C PHE A 106 -26.48 -29.17 7.10
N ILE A 107 -25.20 -28.77 7.01
CA ILE A 107 -24.16 -29.58 6.37
C ILE A 107 -23.85 -30.85 7.19
N GLN A 108 -23.85 -30.78 8.52
CA GLN A 108 -23.64 -31.96 9.37
C GLN A 108 -24.73 -33.02 9.18
N GLU A 109 -26.00 -32.60 9.12
CA GLU A 109 -27.10 -33.52 8.82
C GLU A 109 -27.03 -34.04 7.38
N TYR A 110 -26.63 -33.22 6.40
CA TYR A 110 -26.36 -33.71 5.05
C TYR A 110 -25.27 -34.81 5.04
N LEU A 111 -24.15 -34.58 5.74
CA LEU A 111 -23.04 -35.52 5.81
C LEU A 111 -23.41 -36.82 6.53
N ARG A 112 -24.31 -36.77 7.53
CA ARG A 112 -24.88 -37.96 8.16
C ARG A 112 -25.56 -38.89 7.14
N TYR A 113 -26.10 -38.32 6.06
CA TYR A 113 -26.76 -39.04 4.97
C TYR A 113 -25.97 -38.98 3.65
N GLU A 114 -24.65 -38.72 3.67
CA GLU A 114 -23.81 -38.54 2.47
C GLU A 114 -23.97 -39.71 1.47
N LYS A 115 -24.07 -40.94 2.00
CA LYS A 115 -24.25 -42.16 1.19
C LYS A 115 -25.50 -42.13 0.31
N ALA A 116 -26.57 -41.46 0.75
CA ALA A 116 -27.80 -41.32 -0.01
C ALA A 116 -27.64 -40.47 -1.28
N PHE A 117 -26.56 -39.68 -1.34
CA PHE A 117 -26.34 -38.63 -2.31
C PHE A 117 -25.03 -38.81 -3.11
N ILE A 118 -24.39 -39.98 -3.04
CA ILE A 118 -23.11 -40.26 -3.72
C ILE A 118 -23.16 -40.00 -5.23
N GLU A 119 -24.28 -40.31 -5.89
CA GLU A 119 -24.44 -40.09 -7.34
C GLU A 119 -24.70 -38.62 -7.71
N PHE A 120 -24.99 -37.78 -6.72
CA PHE A 120 -25.32 -36.37 -6.88
C PHE A 120 -24.89 -35.58 -5.63
N PRO A 121 -23.58 -35.50 -5.34
CA PRO A 121 -23.10 -34.87 -4.12
C PRO A 121 -23.32 -33.35 -4.16
N PHE A 122 -23.25 -32.71 -3.00
CA PHE A 122 -23.11 -31.26 -2.94
C PHE A 122 -21.76 -30.88 -3.58
N ASP A 123 -21.82 -29.95 -4.52
CA ASP A 123 -20.63 -29.38 -5.14
C ASP A 123 -20.32 -27.99 -4.55
N THR A 124 -19.28 -27.35 -5.07
CA THR A 124 -18.87 -26.00 -4.68
C THR A 124 -20.00 -24.98 -4.83
N SER A 125 -20.76 -25.05 -5.92
CA SER A 125 -21.82 -24.08 -6.20
C SER A 125 -22.95 -24.16 -5.17
N VAL A 126 -23.27 -25.37 -4.70
CA VAL A 126 -24.25 -25.61 -3.63
C VAL A 126 -23.79 -25.00 -2.30
N LEU A 127 -22.54 -25.23 -1.90
CA LEU A 127 -22.02 -24.64 -0.66
C LEU A 127 -22.01 -23.10 -0.72
N ILE A 128 -21.59 -22.52 -1.85
CA ILE A 128 -21.62 -21.07 -2.08
C ILE A 128 -23.04 -20.51 -1.95
N TYR A 129 -24.03 -21.18 -2.57
CA TYR A 129 -25.42 -20.81 -2.46
C TYR A 129 -25.95 -20.87 -1.02
N LEU A 130 -25.61 -21.94 -0.29
CA LEU A 130 -25.99 -22.08 1.12
C LEU A 130 -25.34 -21.00 2.00
N ILE A 131 -24.07 -20.67 1.78
CA ILE A 131 -23.39 -19.56 2.47
C ILE A 131 -24.12 -18.24 2.18
N GLN A 132 -24.50 -17.95 0.94
CA GLN A 132 -25.24 -16.72 0.61
C GLN A 132 -26.54 -16.59 1.40
N ARG A 133 -27.25 -17.71 1.59
CA ARG A 133 -28.58 -17.73 2.21
C ARG A 133 -28.56 -17.87 3.73
N MET A 134 -27.60 -18.61 4.27
CA MET A 134 -27.61 -19.06 5.66
C MET A 134 -26.49 -18.44 6.50
N HIS A 135 -25.52 -17.76 5.91
CA HIS A 135 -24.45 -17.11 6.66
C HIS A 135 -25.03 -16.08 7.63
N PRO A 136 -24.91 -16.31 8.95
CA PRO A 136 -25.61 -15.50 9.93
C PRO A 136 -25.17 -14.04 9.92
N SER A 137 -26.11 -13.15 10.25
CA SER A 137 -25.84 -11.73 10.51
C SER A 137 -25.23 -11.48 11.90
N LYS A 138 -25.14 -12.51 12.76
CA LYS A 138 -24.67 -12.40 14.15
C LYS A 138 -23.21 -12.82 14.26
N LYS A 139 -22.48 -12.17 15.16
CA LYS A 139 -21.09 -12.51 15.50
C LYS A 139 -21.02 -13.94 16.02
N GLU A 140 -20.34 -14.81 15.29
CA GLU A 140 -19.97 -16.15 15.75
C GLU A 140 -18.69 -16.07 16.60
N LYS A 141 -18.45 -17.09 17.45
CA LYS A 141 -17.22 -17.17 18.26
C LYS A 141 -15.99 -17.48 17.41
N GLU A 142 -16.18 -18.15 16.28
CA GLU A 142 -15.16 -18.56 15.32
C GLU A 142 -15.25 -17.70 14.05
N SER A 143 -14.13 -17.53 13.33
CA SER A 143 -14.13 -16.78 12.08
C SER A 143 -15.01 -17.48 11.03
N PRO A 144 -15.89 -16.75 10.31
CA PRO A 144 -16.74 -17.34 9.27
C PRO A 144 -15.94 -18.08 8.19
N PHE A 145 -14.76 -17.57 7.83
CA PHE A 145 -13.94 -18.21 6.79
C PHE A 145 -13.39 -19.57 7.25
N ARG A 146 -13.18 -19.76 8.56
CA ARG A 146 -12.68 -21.02 9.15
C ARG A 146 -13.76 -22.09 9.11
N ILE A 147 -14.98 -21.67 9.40
CA ILE A 147 -16.18 -22.49 9.25
C ILE A 147 -16.33 -22.88 7.79
N PHE A 148 -16.27 -21.93 6.85
CA PHE A 148 -16.44 -22.24 5.42
C PHE A 148 -15.36 -23.18 4.89
N LEU A 149 -14.10 -22.99 5.28
CA LEU A 149 -13.01 -23.89 4.90
C LEU A 149 -13.21 -25.29 5.49
N ARG A 150 -13.61 -25.40 6.76
CA ARG A 150 -13.95 -26.67 7.41
C ARG A 150 -15.08 -27.38 6.68
N LEU A 151 -16.16 -26.68 6.36
CA LEU A 151 -17.30 -27.24 5.63
C LEU A 151 -16.91 -27.67 4.20
N SER A 152 -16.12 -26.86 3.49
CA SER A 152 -15.58 -27.21 2.18
C SER A 152 -14.76 -28.50 2.23
N ASN A 153 -13.90 -28.65 3.24
CA ASN A 153 -13.07 -29.84 3.42
C ASN A 153 -13.91 -31.07 3.81
N ASN A 154 -14.90 -30.92 4.69
CA ASN A 154 -15.81 -32.00 5.06
C ASN A 154 -16.59 -32.53 3.85
N LEU A 155 -16.97 -31.64 2.94
CA LEU A 155 -17.61 -31.97 1.67
C LEU A 155 -16.63 -32.43 0.57
N LYS A 156 -15.32 -32.51 0.88
CA LYS A 156 -14.25 -32.91 -0.06
C LYS A 156 -14.20 -32.03 -1.33
N LEU A 157 -14.56 -30.75 -1.21
CA LEU A 157 -14.58 -29.81 -2.32
C LEU A 157 -13.18 -29.27 -2.63
N ASN A 158 -12.95 -28.89 -3.89
CA ASN A 158 -11.72 -28.22 -4.29
C ASN A 158 -11.67 -26.81 -3.69
N SER A 159 -10.73 -26.59 -2.77
CA SER A 159 -10.60 -25.32 -2.05
C SER A 159 -10.30 -24.12 -2.96
N SER A 160 -9.55 -24.32 -4.05
CA SER A 160 -9.21 -23.24 -4.98
C SER A 160 -10.47 -22.79 -5.74
N MET A 161 -11.22 -23.73 -6.31
CA MET A 161 -12.52 -23.44 -6.95
C MET A 161 -13.53 -22.82 -5.97
N PHE A 162 -13.51 -23.25 -4.71
CA PHE A 162 -14.35 -22.65 -3.67
C PHE A 162 -14.05 -21.16 -3.48
N PHE A 163 -12.78 -20.79 -3.30
CA PHE A 163 -12.41 -19.39 -3.13
C PHE A 163 -12.65 -18.57 -4.41
N GLU A 164 -12.44 -19.12 -5.60
CA GLU A 164 -12.80 -18.43 -6.85
C GLU A 164 -14.30 -18.04 -6.89
N GLN A 165 -15.19 -18.97 -6.55
CA GLN A 165 -16.64 -18.69 -6.56
C GLN A 165 -17.10 -17.82 -5.37
N PHE A 166 -16.40 -17.90 -4.24
CA PHE A 166 -16.72 -17.15 -3.02
C PHE A 166 -16.40 -15.64 -3.12
N GLN A 167 -15.59 -15.23 -4.08
CA GLN A 167 -15.14 -13.83 -4.28
C GLN A 167 -16.29 -12.80 -4.29
N SER A 168 -17.43 -13.12 -4.92
CA SER A 168 -18.59 -12.23 -4.98
C SER A 168 -19.24 -12.01 -3.61
N ILE A 169 -19.32 -13.07 -2.81
CA ILE A 169 -19.87 -13.05 -1.44
C ILE A 169 -18.95 -12.27 -0.53
N PHE A 170 -17.63 -12.53 -0.64
CA PHE A 170 -16.61 -11.78 0.09
C PHE A 170 -16.74 -10.29 -0.19
N SER A 171 -16.76 -9.89 -1.47
CA SER A 171 -16.86 -8.49 -1.89
C SER A 171 -18.10 -7.80 -1.33
N ASN A 172 -19.27 -8.46 -1.39
CA ASN A 172 -20.49 -7.92 -0.79
C ASN A 172 -20.38 -7.83 0.74
N GLY A 173 -19.78 -8.84 1.38
CA GLY A 173 -19.57 -8.87 2.82
C GLY A 173 -18.65 -7.75 3.33
N ILE A 174 -17.60 -7.39 2.58
CA ILE A 174 -16.77 -6.22 2.91
C ILE A 174 -17.59 -4.92 2.79
N LYS A 175 -18.37 -4.75 1.72
CA LYS A 175 -19.20 -3.55 1.51
C LYS A 175 -20.19 -3.29 2.65
N ILE A 176 -20.79 -4.35 3.18
CA ILE A 176 -21.74 -4.26 4.29
C ILE A 176 -21.09 -4.45 5.67
N GLN A 177 -19.75 -4.43 5.73
CA GLN A 177 -18.96 -4.58 6.96
C GLN A 177 -19.31 -5.84 7.77
N ARG A 178 -19.58 -6.95 7.07
CA ARG A 178 -19.93 -8.23 7.70
C ARG A 178 -18.75 -8.89 8.42
N TYR A 179 -17.53 -8.65 7.95
CA TYR A 179 -16.33 -9.31 8.43
C TYR A 179 -15.49 -8.36 9.30
N GLU A 180 -14.96 -8.87 10.42
CA GLU A 180 -13.99 -8.11 11.20
C GLU A 180 -12.61 -8.21 10.54
N MET A 181 -11.73 -7.23 10.78
CA MET A 181 -10.37 -7.22 10.22
C MET A 181 -9.60 -8.51 10.53
N LYS A 182 -9.80 -9.09 11.72
CA LYS A 182 -9.15 -10.35 12.12
C LYS A 182 -9.54 -11.52 11.20
N ASP A 183 -10.81 -11.56 10.76
CA ASP A 183 -11.32 -12.60 9.88
C ASP A 183 -10.67 -12.48 8.50
N ILE A 184 -10.58 -11.26 7.99
CA ILE A 184 -10.00 -10.97 6.68
C ILE A 184 -8.50 -11.30 6.67
N ILE A 185 -7.78 -11.01 7.75
CA ILE A 185 -6.37 -11.38 7.91
C ILE A 185 -6.19 -12.90 7.91
N GLU A 186 -7.08 -13.65 8.58
CA GLU A 186 -7.05 -15.12 8.58
C GLU A 186 -7.25 -15.69 7.16
N LEU A 187 -8.19 -15.12 6.40
CA LEU A 187 -8.37 -15.47 4.99
C LEU A 187 -7.11 -15.20 4.16
N PHE A 188 -6.50 -14.02 4.29
CA PHE A 188 -5.26 -13.68 3.59
C PHE A 188 -4.10 -14.61 3.96
N ALA A 189 -4.03 -15.07 5.22
CA ALA A 189 -3.04 -16.04 5.65
C ALA A 189 -3.16 -17.38 4.90
N TRP A 190 -4.37 -17.84 4.59
CA TRP A 190 -4.59 -19.08 3.84
C TRP A 190 -4.28 -18.96 2.36
N ILE A 191 -4.66 -17.84 1.74
CA ILE A 191 -4.44 -17.63 0.30
C ILE A 191 -3.05 -17.04 -0.03
N ARG A 192 -2.19 -16.78 0.97
CA ARG A 192 -0.91 -16.06 0.81
C ARG A 192 0.08 -16.64 -0.19
N LEU A 193 -0.01 -17.95 -0.48
CA LEU A 193 0.85 -18.64 -1.44
C LEU A 193 0.20 -18.80 -2.83
N GLN A 194 -1.07 -18.43 -2.96
CA GLN A 194 -1.85 -18.53 -4.19
C GLN A 194 -1.91 -17.15 -4.85
N ASP A 195 -0.90 -16.84 -5.68
CA ASP A 195 -0.66 -15.50 -6.26
C ASP A 195 -1.93 -14.82 -6.81
N GLN A 196 -2.64 -15.51 -7.71
CA GLN A 196 -3.83 -14.99 -8.38
C GLN A 196 -5.00 -14.79 -7.42
N LEU A 197 -5.24 -15.74 -6.50
CA LEU A 197 -6.31 -15.60 -5.50
C LEU A 197 -5.99 -14.46 -4.53
N PHE A 198 -4.74 -14.35 -4.07
CA PHE A 198 -4.34 -13.27 -3.19
C PHE A 198 -4.60 -11.92 -3.85
N ASP A 199 -4.15 -11.73 -5.09
CA ASP A 199 -4.36 -10.50 -5.85
C ASP A 199 -5.84 -10.15 -5.97
N GLN A 200 -6.67 -11.10 -6.41
CA GLN A 200 -8.11 -10.91 -6.57
C GLN A 200 -8.77 -10.43 -5.26
N TYR A 201 -8.49 -11.10 -4.14
CA TYR A 201 -9.08 -10.74 -2.85
C TYR A 201 -8.54 -9.41 -2.31
N PHE A 202 -7.24 -9.16 -2.44
CA PHE A 202 -6.62 -7.91 -1.97
C PHE A 202 -7.09 -6.71 -2.80
N SER A 203 -7.23 -6.89 -4.11
CA SER A 203 -7.82 -5.91 -5.03
C SER A 203 -9.27 -5.57 -4.65
N HIS A 204 -10.13 -6.57 -4.43
CA HIS A 204 -11.51 -6.32 -4.00
C HIS A 204 -11.62 -5.63 -2.64
N TYR A 205 -10.78 -6.04 -1.69
CA TYR A 205 -10.70 -5.41 -0.39
C TYR A 205 -10.33 -3.94 -0.54
N SER A 206 -9.23 -3.64 -1.22
CA SER A 206 -8.71 -2.28 -1.40
C SER A 206 -9.63 -1.34 -2.19
N PHE A 207 -10.45 -1.87 -3.11
CA PHE A 207 -11.44 -1.09 -3.84
C PHE A 207 -12.61 -0.65 -2.95
N THR A 208 -12.91 -1.43 -1.91
CA THR A 208 -14.10 -1.23 -1.08
C THR A 208 -13.80 -0.40 0.16
N VAL A 209 -12.61 -0.55 0.74
CA VAL A 209 -12.24 0.11 2.00
C VAL A 209 -11.59 1.47 1.77
N ASN A 210 -11.59 2.29 2.82
CA ASN A 210 -10.85 3.57 2.80
C ASN A 210 -9.33 3.34 2.98
N THR A 211 -8.56 4.41 2.81
CA THR A 211 -7.10 4.33 2.91
C THR A 211 -6.59 4.01 4.31
N ASP A 212 -7.31 4.40 5.37
CA ASP A 212 -6.93 4.10 6.77
C ASP A 212 -7.02 2.60 7.05
N ASP A 213 -8.12 1.96 6.62
CA ASP A 213 -8.33 0.52 6.75
C ASP A 213 -7.32 -0.26 5.90
N LEU A 214 -7.01 0.24 4.70
CA LEU A 214 -5.99 -0.36 3.83
C LEU A 214 -4.58 -0.29 4.46
N TRP A 215 -4.25 0.82 5.14
CA TRP A 215 -3.00 0.93 5.88
C TRP A 215 -2.96 0.00 7.09
N ASP A 216 -4.04 -0.09 7.87
CA ASP A 216 -4.14 -1.02 9.01
C ASP A 216 -4.01 -2.49 8.54
N MET A 217 -4.61 -2.82 7.39
CA MET A 217 -4.43 -4.11 6.74
C MET A 217 -2.95 -4.38 6.42
N PHE A 218 -2.23 -3.44 5.80
CA PHE A 218 -0.79 -3.56 5.54
C PHE A 218 0.02 -3.84 6.82
N LEU A 219 -0.22 -3.08 7.89
CA LEU A 219 0.47 -3.26 9.17
C LEU A 219 0.21 -4.68 9.74
N LYS A 220 -1.04 -5.13 9.68
CA LYS A 220 -1.43 -6.47 10.15
C LYS A 220 -0.84 -7.59 9.29
N LEU A 221 -0.87 -7.47 7.97
CA LEU A 221 -0.23 -8.44 7.06
C LEU A 221 1.27 -8.57 7.37
N GLY A 222 1.95 -7.47 7.68
CA GLY A 222 3.34 -7.45 8.16
C GLY A 222 3.50 -8.18 9.49
N LYS A 223 2.71 -7.80 10.52
CA LYS A 223 2.73 -8.42 11.85
C LYS A 223 2.52 -9.93 11.82
N PHE A 224 1.60 -10.41 10.98
CA PHE A 224 1.28 -11.83 10.86
C PHE A 224 2.18 -12.58 9.85
N ASN A 225 3.21 -11.93 9.29
CA ASN A 225 4.17 -12.51 8.34
C ASN A 225 3.46 -13.17 7.13
N ILE A 226 2.41 -12.49 6.64
CA ILE A 226 1.63 -12.95 5.48
C ILE A 226 2.31 -12.51 4.18
N ILE A 227 2.98 -11.37 4.22
CA ILE A 227 3.73 -10.80 3.10
C ILE A 227 4.93 -11.70 2.77
N ASN A 228 5.05 -12.08 1.51
CA ASN A 228 6.11 -12.92 0.98
C ASN A 228 6.44 -12.56 -0.47
N SER A 229 7.41 -13.24 -1.08
CA SER A 229 7.87 -12.97 -2.44
C SER A 229 6.79 -13.12 -3.53
N VAL A 230 5.75 -13.92 -3.28
CA VAL A 230 4.64 -14.14 -4.20
C VAL A 230 3.69 -12.92 -4.20
N ASN A 231 3.24 -12.51 -3.02
CA ASN A 231 2.15 -11.53 -2.89
C ASN A 231 2.62 -10.08 -2.73
N GLN A 232 3.90 -9.83 -2.42
CA GLN A 232 4.43 -8.49 -2.17
C GLN A 232 4.17 -7.51 -3.32
N LYS A 233 4.23 -7.97 -4.57
CA LYS A 233 4.06 -7.12 -5.76
C LYS A 233 2.67 -6.48 -5.80
N HIS A 234 1.63 -7.22 -5.41
CA HIS A 234 0.25 -6.74 -5.38
C HIS A 234 0.04 -5.74 -4.25
N VAL A 235 0.60 -6.05 -3.07
CA VAL A 235 0.58 -5.15 -1.91
C VAL A 235 1.25 -3.81 -2.25
N ILE A 236 2.43 -3.85 -2.87
CA ILE A 236 3.14 -2.63 -3.34
C ILE A 236 2.27 -1.86 -4.33
N SER A 237 1.78 -2.53 -5.37
CA SER A 237 1.05 -1.88 -6.47
C SER A 237 -0.12 -1.07 -5.93
N ILE A 238 -0.96 -1.70 -5.10
CA ILE A 238 -2.16 -1.06 -4.55
C ILE A 238 -1.81 0.06 -3.57
N LEU A 239 -0.86 -0.17 -2.65
CA LEU A 239 -0.50 0.84 -1.65
C LEU A 239 0.19 2.05 -2.29
N THR A 240 1.07 1.85 -3.27
CA THR A 240 1.73 2.95 -3.99
C THR A 240 0.77 3.72 -4.90
N GLU A 241 -0.36 3.16 -5.30
CA GLU A 241 -1.41 3.88 -6.00
C GLU A 241 -2.27 4.72 -5.03
N LYS A 242 -2.71 4.10 -3.92
CA LYS A 242 -3.72 4.66 -3.01
C LYS A 242 -3.15 5.58 -1.93
N ILE A 243 -2.09 5.16 -1.23
CA ILE A 243 -1.53 5.91 -0.09
C ILE A 243 -1.06 7.32 -0.49
N PRO A 244 -0.41 7.53 -1.65
CA PRO A 244 0.03 8.86 -2.08
C PRO A 244 -1.09 9.90 -2.28
N LEU A 245 -2.36 9.50 -2.27
CA LEU A 245 -3.51 10.42 -2.34
C LEU A 245 -3.91 11.03 -0.98
N THR A 246 -3.31 10.57 0.12
CA THR A 246 -3.64 11.04 1.47
C THR A 246 -2.97 12.37 1.82
N SER A 247 -3.51 13.07 2.82
CA SER A 247 -2.91 14.30 3.34
C SER A 247 -1.59 14.02 4.06
N ILE A 248 -0.77 15.06 4.21
CA ILE A 248 0.50 15.01 4.94
C ILE A 248 0.30 14.58 6.40
N GLU A 249 -0.74 15.07 7.05
CA GLU A 249 -1.09 14.74 8.44
C GLU A 249 -1.43 13.25 8.58
N THR A 250 -2.24 12.72 7.67
CA THR A 250 -2.61 11.29 7.66
C THR A 250 -1.38 10.43 7.40
N PHE A 251 -0.53 10.81 6.44
CA PHE A 251 0.67 10.03 6.15
C PHE A 251 1.68 10.05 7.31
N ARG A 252 1.86 11.18 8.00
CA ARG A 252 2.69 11.24 9.22
C ARG A 252 2.15 10.36 10.35
N ARG A 253 0.83 10.20 10.46
CA ARG A 253 0.24 9.23 11.39
C ARG A 253 0.56 7.80 10.96
N TYR A 254 0.48 7.50 9.67
CA TYR A 254 0.83 6.19 9.11
C TYR A 254 2.29 5.81 9.35
N THR A 255 3.25 6.72 9.11
CA THR A 255 4.68 6.46 9.36
C THR A 255 4.93 6.16 10.83
N LYS A 256 4.38 6.95 11.76
CA LYS A 256 4.48 6.70 13.20
C LYS A 256 3.92 5.34 13.60
N LEU A 257 2.76 4.95 13.08
CA LEU A 257 2.17 3.63 13.34
C LEU A 257 3.05 2.49 12.80
N ALA A 258 3.60 2.64 11.60
CA ALA A 258 4.50 1.64 11.03
C ALA A 258 5.77 1.45 11.87
N LYS A 259 6.34 2.53 12.43
CA LYS A 259 7.48 2.46 13.35
C LYS A 259 7.14 1.64 14.60
N THR A 260 5.99 1.90 15.22
CA THR A 260 5.54 1.14 16.38
C THR A 260 5.34 -0.35 16.03
N TYR A 261 4.71 -0.64 14.90
CA TYR A 261 4.47 -2.01 14.43
C TYR A 261 5.76 -2.76 14.09
N LEU A 262 6.79 -2.08 13.59
CA LEU A 262 8.06 -2.70 13.24
C LEU A 262 8.69 -3.45 14.43
N ILE A 263 8.49 -2.94 15.65
CA ILE A 263 8.97 -3.58 16.89
C ILE A 263 8.30 -4.94 17.11
N GLU A 264 7.01 -5.04 16.78
CA GLU A 264 6.20 -6.25 16.93
C GLU A 264 6.46 -7.30 15.84
N ILE A 265 7.04 -6.91 14.71
CA ILE A 265 7.37 -7.83 13.60
C ILE A 265 8.60 -8.67 13.98
N LYS A 266 8.51 -9.98 13.70
CA LYS A 266 9.62 -10.92 13.93
C LYS A 266 10.86 -10.54 13.13
N PRO A 267 12.09 -10.64 13.70
CA PRO A 267 13.32 -10.18 13.06
C PRO A 267 13.53 -10.68 11.63
N GLU A 268 13.26 -11.96 11.37
CA GLU A 268 13.43 -12.60 10.05
C GLU A 268 12.52 -12.01 8.94
N PHE A 269 11.43 -11.33 9.29
CA PHE A 269 10.49 -10.74 8.34
C PHE A 269 10.56 -9.20 8.27
N ARG A 270 11.36 -8.57 9.13
CA ARG A 270 11.48 -7.09 9.19
C ARG A 270 11.97 -6.49 7.88
N SER A 271 12.92 -7.15 7.19
CA SER A 271 13.46 -6.65 5.93
C SER A 271 12.38 -6.48 4.86
N HIS A 272 11.53 -7.48 4.67
CA HIS A 272 10.43 -7.43 3.72
C HIS A 272 9.44 -6.30 4.05
N PHE A 273 9.10 -6.11 5.33
CA PHE A 273 8.21 -5.03 5.75
C PHE A 273 8.84 -3.65 5.50
N ILE A 274 10.13 -3.49 5.83
CA ILE A 274 10.86 -2.24 5.59
C ILE A 274 10.91 -1.96 4.08
N GLU A 275 11.28 -2.91 3.24
CA GLU A 275 11.32 -2.74 1.79
C GLU A 275 9.97 -2.30 1.20
N LEU A 276 8.86 -2.85 1.71
CA LEU A 276 7.52 -2.42 1.31
C LEU A 276 7.22 -0.99 1.75
N PHE A 277 7.49 -0.68 3.02
CA PHE A 277 7.31 0.66 3.55
C PHE A 277 8.14 1.67 2.75
N GLU A 278 9.38 1.35 2.45
CA GLU A 278 10.30 2.17 1.66
C GLU A 278 9.70 2.51 0.29
N LYS A 279 9.14 1.54 -0.43
CA LYS A 279 8.49 1.76 -1.73
C LYS A 279 7.26 2.67 -1.63
N ILE A 280 6.45 2.49 -0.59
CA ILE A 280 5.25 3.31 -0.37
C ILE A 280 5.64 4.75 0.00
N PHE A 281 6.65 4.89 0.87
CA PHE A 281 7.22 6.17 1.26
C PHE A 281 7.78 6.92 0.05
N ASP A 282 8.56 6.23 -0.79
CA ASP A 282 9.13 6.83 -2.00
C ASP A 282 8.03 7.30 -2.95
N ALA A 283 7.00 6.48 -3.19
CA ALA A 283 5.86 6.85 -4.02
C ALA A 283 5.09 8.06 -3.45
N TYR A 284 4.92 8.12 -2.13
CA TYR A 284 4.27 9.25 -1.46
C TYR A 284 5.07 10.54 -1.69
N ILE A 285 6.35 10.54 -1.34
CA ILE A 285 7.24 11.71 -1.43
C ILE A 285 7.35 12.23 -2.88
N ILE A 286 7.57 11.33 -3.84
CA ILE A 286 7.63 11.68 -5.27
C ILE A 286 6.34 12.36 -5.71
N LYS A 287 5.18 11.83 -5.30
CA LYS A 287 3.90 12.42 -5.68
C LYS A 287 3.65 13.78 -5.02
N GLN A 288 4.01 13.94 -3.76
CA GLN A 288 3.83 15.22 -3.06
C GLN A 288 4.68 16.34 -3.70
N PHE A 289 5.89 16.04 -4.18
CA PHE A 289 6.80 17.08 -4.68
C PHE A 289 6.84 17.24 -6.20
N ASN A 290 6.47 16.24 -6.99
CA ASN A 290 6.48 16.36 -8.46
C ASN A 290 5.15 16.89 -9.03
N TYR A 291 4.06 16.88 -8.24
CA TYR A 291 2.76 17.37 -8.69
C TYR A 291 2.43 18.69 -7.99
N SER A 292 2.34 19.77 -8.78
CA SER A 292 2.16 21.15 -8.30
C SER A 292 0.95 21.34 -7.38
N GLN A 293 -0.13 20.56 -7.59
CA GLN A 293 -1.35 20.62 -6.79
C GLN A 293 -1.17 20.16 -5.32
N TYR A 294 -0.10 19.43 -5.00
CA TYR A 294 0.18 18.92 -3.66
C TYR A 294 1.38 19.62 -3.01
N SER A 295 2.36 20.05 -3.81
CA SER A 295 3.64 20.60 -3.33
C SER A 295 3.50 21.79 -2.38
N SER A 296 2.51 22.67 -2.53
CA SER A 296 2.40 23.89 -1.72
C SER A 296 1.84 23.66 -0.31
N ARG A 297 1.49 22.43 0.04
CA ARG A 297 0.84 22.08 1.32
C ARG A 297 1.79 21.44 2.34
N VAL A 298 3.03 21.12 1.95
CA VAL A 298 4.00 20.45 2.80
C VAL A 298 4.93 21.49 3.41
N SER A 299 4.92 21.63 4.73
CA SER A 299 5.79 22.59 5.41
C SER A 299 7.21 22.05 5.55
N ARG A 300 8.17 22.96 5.78
CA ARG A 300 9.56 22.58 6.09
C ARG A 300 9.66 21.66 7.31
N THR A 301 8.82 21.87 8.32
CA THR A 301 8.75 21.02 9.52
C THR A 301 8.27 19.62 9.17
N ASP A 302 7.25 19.49 8.31
CA ASP A 302 6.79 18.19 7.84
C ASP A 302 7.89 17.44 7.09
N CYS A 303 8.67 18.14 6.27
CA CYS A 303 9.81 17.54 5.57
C CYS A 303 10.87 17.02 6.54
N LYS A 304 11.19 17.77 7.62
CA LYS A 304 12.15 17.33 8.64
C LYS A 304 11.66 16.06 9.35
N ASP A 305 10.39 16.04 9.76
CA ASP A 305 9.80 14.88 10.44
C ASP A 305 9.78 13.65 9.53
N LEU A 306 9.37 13.81 8.26
CA LEU A 306 9.37 12.72 7.28
C LEU A 306 10.79 12.23 6.97
N LEU A 307 11.77 13.13 6.90
CA LEU A 307 13.16 12.73 6.70
C LEU A 307 13.66 11.85 7.85
N GLN A 308 13.36 12.25 9.09
CA GLN A 308 13.69 11.48 10.27
C GLN A 308 13.01 10.10 10.25
N ASP A 309 11.70 10.07 9.99
CA ASP A 309 10.94 8.81 9.88
C ASP A 309 11.49 7.90 8.78
N GLY A 310 11.80 8.45 7.60
CA GLY A 310 12.35 7.70 6.47
C GLY A 310 13.75 7.14 6.74
N LEU A 311 14.58 7.86 7.50
CA LEU A 311 15.91 7.40 7.93
C LEU A 311 15.83 6.31 9.00
N GLU A 312 14.91 6.43 9.97
CA GLU A 312 14.66 5.41 10.99
C GLU A 312 14.07 4.11 10.39
N MET A 313 13.26 4.25 9.35
CA MET A 313 12.58 3.15 8.65
C MET A 313 13.33 2.69 7.40
N SER A 314 14.67 2.67 7.46
CA SER A 314 15.51 2.17 6.36
C SER A 314 16.49 1.11 6.84
N LEU A 315 16.69 0.07 6.02
CA LEU A 315 17.61 -1.02 6.35
C LEU A 315 19.06 -0.56 6.57
N ASN A 316 19.44 0.58 6.00
CA ASN A 316 20.81 1.10 6.05
C ASN A 316 20.88 2.59 6.43
N ASN A 317 19.77 3.18 6.90
CA ASN A 317 19.62 4.61 7.20
C ASN A 317 20.16 5.53 6.08
N ARG A 318 19.99 5.16 4.80
CA ARG A 318 20.70 5.80 3.68
C ARG A 318 20.04 7.12 3.28
N LEU A 319 20.76 8.22 3.49
CA LEU A 319 20.34 9.56 3.04
C LEU A 319 20.31 9.69 1.51
N GLU A 320 21.10 8.86 0.82
CA GLU A 320 21.22 8.81 -0.65
C GLU A 320 19.94 8.28 -1.36
N ARG A 321 18.90 7.86 -0.61
CA ARG A 321 17.64 7.40 -1.19
C ARG A 321 16.91 8.56 -1.89
N PRO A 322 16.26 8.33 -3.05
CA PRO A 322 15.62 9.40 -3.81
C PRO A 322 14.63 10.25 -3.03
N SER A 323 13.80 9.64 -2.17
CA SER A 323 12.85 10.37 -1.32
C SER A 323 13.52 11.22 -0.25
N CYS A 324 14.55 10.69 0.41
CA CYS A 324 15.37 11.44 1.36
C CYS A 324 16.07 12.61 0.67
N LEU A 325 16.63 12.41 -0.54
CA LEU A 325 17.23 13.47 -1.34
C LEU A 325 16.22 14.56 -1.71
N LEU A 326 15.00 14.20 -2.11
CA LEU A 326 13.92 15.16 -2.37
C LEU A 326 13.55 15.98 -1.11
N LEU A 327 13.47 15.31 0.05
CA LEU A 327 13.22 15.97 1.33
C LEU A 327 14.36 16.92 1.71
N VAL A 328 15.62 16.50 1.58
CA VAL A 328 16.80 17.35 1.81
C VAL A 328 16.77 18.56 0.89
N ARG A 329 16.52 18.36 -0.41
CA ARG A 329 16.38 19.45 -1.38
C ARG A 329 15.31 20.45 -0.95
N LYS A 330 14.15 19.99 -0.50
CA LYS A 330 13.06 20.86 -0.04
C LYS A 330 13.41 21.59 1.27
N ILE A 331 14.05 20.92 2.22
CA ILE A 331 14.44 21.52 3.50
C ILE A 331 15.50 22.62 3.32
N LEU A 332 16.44 22.42 2.38
CA LEU A 332 17.60 23.29 2.18
C LEU A 332 17.36 24.34 1.09
N CYS A 333 16.94 23.90 -0.10
CA CYS A 333 17.03 24.64 -1.36
C CYS A 333 15.70 25.21 -1.87
N GLU A 334 14.60 25.07 -1.13
CA GLU A 334 13.33 25.66 -1.55
C GLU A 334 13.38 27.19 -1.43
N VAL A 335 13.18 27.87 -2.56
CA VAL A 335 13.18 29.33 -2.64
C VAL A 335 11.74 29.82 -2.70
N GLU A 336 11.29 30.49 -1.65
CA GLU A 336 9.95 31.08 -1.62
C GLU A 336 9.85 32.30 -2.55
N ASN A 337 8.68 32.49 -3.17
CA ASN A 337 8.45 33.50 -4.22
C ASN A 337 8.70 34.96 -3.79
N TYR A 338 8.74 35.24 -2.48
CA TYR A 338 9.03 36.58 -1.96
C TYR A 338 10.53 36.90 -1.87
N HIS A 339 11.43 35.93 -2.08
CA HIS A 339 12.87 36.17 -2.15
C HIS A 339 13.23 36.80 -3.50
N LYS A 340 13.37 38.13 -3.52
CA LYS A 340 13.60 38.91 -4.74
C LYS A 340 15.08 39.00 -5.13
N THR A 341 16.01 38.82 -4.18
CA THR A 341 17.46 38.97 -4.43
C THR A 341 18.24 37.70 -4.13
N ASN A 342 19.35 37.48 -4.84
CA ASN A 342 20.26 36.35 -4.57
C ASN A 342 20.80 36.36 -3.14
N ALA A 343 21.04 37.55 -2.59
CA ALA A 343 21.42 37.74 -1.19
C ALA A 343 20.39 37.12 -0.22
N GLN A 344 19.10 37.38 -0.42
CA GLN A 344 18.02 36.81 0.38
C GLN A 344 17.96 35.29 0.22
N LYS A 345 18.07 34.78 -1.01
CA LYS A 345 18.07 33.33 -1.27
C LYS A 345 19.23 32.61 -0.57
N LEU A 346 20.45 33.15 -0.68
CA LEU A 346 21.64 32.61 -0.03
C LEU A 346 21.52 32.67 1.50
N LYS A 347 21.02 33.78 2.03
CA LYS A 347 20.72 33.93 3.46
C LYS A 347 19.76 32.85 3.95
N THR A 348 18.68 32.59 3.21
CA THR A 348 17.74 31.51 3.53
C THR A 348 18.40 30.13 3.43
N LEU A 349 19.16 29.83 2.37
CA LEU A 349 19.84 28.54 2.20
C LEU A 349 20.80 28.22 3.35
N PHE A 350 21.66 29.16 3.73
CA PHE A 350 22.62 28.94 4.81
C PHE A 350 21.96 28.98 6.20
N GLY A 351 20.91 29.78 6.39
CA GLY A 351 20.05 29.67 7.56
C GLY A 351 19.41 28.28 7.67
N ASN A 352 18.92 27.76 6.54
CA ASN A 352 18.32 26.44 6.49
C ASN A 352 19.30 25.32 6.83
N LEU A 353 20.53 25.42 6.32
CA LEU A 353 21.61 24.47 6.60
C LEU A 353 22.05 24.51 8.06
N LYS A 354 22.09 25.70 8.67
CA LYS A 354 22.39 25.87 10.10
C LYS A 354 21.40 25.15 11.00
N ASP A 355 20.12 25.13 10.61
CA ASP A 355 19.04 24.43 11.31
C ASP A 355 18.87 22.96 10.87
N PHE A 356 19.76 22.45 10.03
CA PHE A 356 19.76 21.07 9.56
C PHE A 356 20.56 20.17 10.50
N ASP A 357 20.32 18.86 10.46
CA ASP A 357 20.96 17.92 11.40
C ASP A 357 22.47 17.82 11.14
N GLU A 358 23.26 18.31 12.11
CA GLU A 358 24.73 18.30 12.06
C GLU A 358 25.28 16.87 11.98
N LYS A 359 24.63 15.89 12.61
CA LYS A 359 25.08 14.49 12.57
C LYS A 359 24.97 13.92 11.15
N LEU A 360 23.94 14.31 10.40
CA LEU A 360 23.80 13.90 9.01
C LEU A 360 24.90 14.55 8.16
N CYS A 361 25.22 15.81 8.40
CA CYS A 361 26.27 16.52 7.67
C CYS A 361 27.67 15.94 7.93
N GLN A 362 27.93 15.44 9.13
CA GLN A 362 29.19 14.77 9.47
C GLN A 362 29.26 13.36 8.89
N LYS A 363 28.13 12.64 8.84
CA LYS A 363 28.07 11.25 8.37
C LYS A 363 28.16 11.10 6.85
N TYR A 364 27.53 12.01 6.10
CA TYR A 364 27.39 11.91 4.65
C TYR A 364 28.25 12.93 3.92
N ALA A 365 28.92 12.49 2.85
CA ALA A 365 29.68 13.37 1.97
C ALA A 365 28.73 14.25 1.15
N ALA A 366 28.94 15.57 1.17
CA ALA A 366 28.04 16.54 0.55
C ALA A 366 27.90 16.33 -0.97
N GLU A 367 28.97 15.93 -1.64
CA GLU A 367 29.02 15.65 -3.07
C GLU A 367 28.16 14.47 -3.52
N LYS A 368 27.78 13.57 -2.60
CA LYS A 368 26.88 12.45 -2.89
C LYS A 368 25.41 12.79 -2.67
N ILE A 369 25.14 13.90 -1.98
CA ILE A 369 23.79 14.27 -1.54
C ILE A 369 23.27 15.49 -2.28
N ILE A 370 24.14 16.47 -2.54
CA ILE A 370 23.75 17.78 -3.10
C ILE A 370 24.13 17.83 -4.58
N ASP A 371 23.11 17.88 -5.42
CA ASP A 371 23.24 18.04 -6.86
C ASP A 371 23.42 19.53 -7.24
N ASP A 372 24.30 19.80 -8.20
CA ASP A 372 24.51 21.13 -8.79
C ASP A 372 23.23 21.75 -9.35
N GLU A 373 22.33 20.91 -9.89
CA GLU A 373 21.03 21.33 -10.42
C GLU A 373 20.18 22.04 -9.36
N TRP A 374 20.29 21.63 -8.09
CA TRP A 374 19.52 22.22 -6.99
C TRP A 374 20.03 23.62 -6.62
N LEU A 375 21.28 23.93 -6.97
CA LEU A 375 21.94 25.18 -6.64
C LEU A 375 21.75 26.27 -7.71
N LYS A 376 21.11 25.95 -8.84
CA LYS A 376 20.95 26.86 -9.99
C LYS A 376 20.30 28.19 -9.65
N ASP A 377 19.30 28.19 -8.76
CA ASP A 377 18.55 29.38 -8.36
C ASP A 377 19.31 30.30 -7.39
N PHE A 378 20.44 29.82 -6.86
CA PHE A 378 21.33 30.54 -5.94
C PHE A 378 22.56 31.11 -6.66
N LEU A 379 22.75 30.79 -7.95
CA LEU A 379 23.88 31.26 -8.73
C LEU A 379 23.81 32.77 -8.96
N ILE A 380 24.96 33.41 -8.83
CA ILE A 380 25.12 34.83 -9.16
C ILE A 380 25.76 34.89 -10.55
N THR A 381 24.91 34.95 -11.57
CA THR A 381 25.34 34.86 -12.99
C THR A 381 25.73 36.20 -13.59
N ASN A 382 25.58 37.30 -12.85
CA ASN A 382 25.88 38.65 -13.30
C ASN A 382 26.84 39.34 -12.32
N LEU A 383 27.96 39.84 -12.84
CA LEU A 383 28.96 40.58 -12.07
C LEU A 383 28.36 41.75 -11.29
N GLN A 384 27.43 42.51 -11.89
CA GLN A 384 26.78 43.64 -11.22
C GLN A 384 25.93 43.21 -10.02
N ILE A 385 25.45 41.97 -9.98
CA ILE A 385 24.74 41.42 -8.81
C ILE A 385 25.75 41.00 -7.74
N TRP A 386 26.89 40.42 -8.14
CA TRP A 386 27.99 40.07 -7.23
C TRP A 386 28.52 41.30 -6.49
N LEU A 387 28.77 42.38 -7.23
CA LEU A 387 29.30 43.64 -6.69
C LEU A 387 28.29 44.39 -5.82
N LYS A 388 27.01 43.99 -5.82
CA LYS A 388 25.93 44.56 -4.98
C LYS A 388 25.74 43.85 -3.65
N LEU A 389 26.48 42.77 -3.37
CA LEU A 389 26.55 42.21 -2.03
C LEU A 389 27.17 43.24 -1.10
N ASP A 390 26.34 43.86 -0.25
CA ASP A 390 26.79 44.81 0.75
C ASP A 390 27.53 44.14 1.93
N GLN A 391 28.16 44.96 2.76
CA GLN A 391 28.96 44.48 3.89
C GLN A 391 28.13 43.70 4.92
N GLU A 392 26.88 44.10 5.16
CA GLU A 392 26.01 43.44 6.13
C GLU A 392 25.62 42.03 5.65
N THR A 393 25.21 41.91 4.39
CA THR A 393 24.90 40.64 3.74
C THR A 393 26.13 39.73 3.71
N TYR A 394 27.28 40.27 3.34
CA TYR A 394 28.54 39.54 3.32
C TYR A 394 28.91 38.99 4.70
N ARG A 395 28.88 39.84 5.74
CA ARG A 395 29.15 39.43 7.13
C ARG A 395 28.16 38.37 7.60
N TYR A 396 26.88 38.49 7.25
CA TYR A 396 25.88 37.49 7.58
C TYR A 396 26.16 36.13 6.93
N LEU A 397 26.51 36.12 5.64
CA LEU A 397 26.85 34.88 4.91
C LEU A 397 28.11 34.22 5.47
N CYS A 398 29.10 35.01 5.87
CA CYS A 398 30.32 34.50 6.52
C CYS A 398 30.05 34.00 7.95
N ALA A 399 29.16 34.65 8.72
CA ALA A 399 28.87 34.30 10.11
C ALA A 399 27.96 33.06 10.24
N ASN A 400 27.09 32.79 9.26
CA ASN A 400 26.26 31.58 9.25
C ASN A 400 26.93 30.39 8.56
N HIS A 401 28.18 30.56 8.14
CA HIS A 401 29.04 29.44 7.80
C HIS A 401 29.45 28.71 9.09
N GLN A 402 28.67 27.71 9.51
CA GLN A 402 29.19 26.70 10.45
C GLN A 402 30.40 26.01 9.80
N ASN A 403 31.43 25.66 10.56
CA ASN A 403 32.55 24.80 10.13
C ASN A 403 32.09 23.36 9.87
N ASN A 404 31.13 23.22 8.95
CA ASN A 404 30.51 21.98 8.53
C ASN A 404 30.91 21.74 7.06
N PRO A 405 31.37 20.51 6.71
CA PRO A 405 31.74 20.14 5.34
C PRO A 405 30.70 20.51 4.27
N TRP A 406 29.41 20.43 4.60
CA TRP A 406 28.33 20.73 3.65
C TRP A 406 28.26 22.21 3.29
N THR A 407 28.46 23.09 4.27
CA THR A 407 28.49 24.54 4.03
C THR A 407 29.61 24.89 3.06
N ILE A 408 30.81 24.35 3.31
CA ILE A 408 32.00 24.57 2.47
C ILE A 408 31.73 24.05 1.06
N TYR A 409 31.18 22.85 0.94
CA TYR A 409 30.87 22.23 -0.35
C TYR A 409 29.85 23.05 -1.15
N ILE A 410 28.69 23.37 -0.56
CA ILE A 410 27.65 24.17 -1.22
C ILE A 410 28.23 25.50 -1.68
N TRP A 411 29.00 26.17 -0.83
CA TRP A 411 29.56 27.47 -1.18
C TRP A 411 30.54 27.37 -2.34
N SER A 412 31.43 26.38 -2.27
CA SER A 412 32.39 26.03 -3.32
C SER A 412 31.71 25.76 -4.65
N ARG A 413 30.59 25.02 -4.66
CA ARG A 413 29.81 24.75 -5.87
C ARG A 413 29.12 26.01 -6.41
N ILE A 414 28.44 26.80 -5.58
CA ILE A 414 27.76 28.03 -6.05
C ILE A 414 28.78 29.01 -6.65
N VAL A 415 29.92 29.23 -5.98
CA VAL A 415 31.00 30.09 -6.49
C VAL A 415 31.53 29.57 -7.80
N HIS A 416 31.91 28.29 -7.86
CA HIS A 416 32.45 27.66 -9.07
C HIS A 416 31.47 27.78 -10.23
N LEU A 417 30.21 27.37 -10.05
CA LEU A 417 29.18 27.42 -11.09
C LEU A 417 28.86 28.86 -11.53
N SER A 418 28.88 29.83 -10.61
CA SER A 418 28.68 31.25 -10.91
C SER A 418 29.83 31.82 -11.74
N LEU A 419 31.08 31.57 -11.33
CA LEU A 419 32.27 32.01 -12.04
C LEU A 419 32.41 31.35 -13.41
N SER A 420 32.11 30.05 -13.53
CA SER A 420 32.10 29.34 -14.82
C SER A 420 31.15 29.97 -15.83
N LYS A 421 30.02 30.53 -15.37
CA LYS A 421 29.06 31.26 -16.22
C LYS A 421 29.50 32.69 -16.53
N MET A 422 30.20 33.36 -15.61
CA MET A 422 30.61 34.76 -15.75
C MET A 422 31.92 34.94 -16.53
N LEU A 423 32.87 34.03 -16.34
CA LEU A 423 34.20 34.08 -16.96
C LEU A 423 34.11 33.72 -18.45
N ASN A 424 33.63 34.66 -19.26
CA ASN A 424 33.82 34.71 -20.70
C ASN A 424 35.22 35.25 -21.05
N ASN A 425 35.51 35.57 -22.31
CA ASN A 425 36.84 36.01 -22.79
C ASN A 425 37.36 37.34 -22.16
N ASN A 426 36.62 37.96 -21.22
CA ASN A 426 37.00 39.22 -20.55
C ASN A 426 37.26 39.02 -19.03
N TYR A 427 38.12 38.05 -18.71
CA TYR A 427 38.45 37.67 -17.33
C TYR A 427 39.17 38.79 -16.54
N VAL A 428 39.93 39.64 -17.22
CA VAL A 428 40.75 40.71 -16.61
C VAL A 428 39.88 41.78 -15.95
N ASP A 429 38.87 42.27 -16.66
CA ASP A 429 37.92 43.26 -16.13
C ASP A 429 37.09 42.70 -14.96
N ILE A 430 36.71 41.42 -15.05
CA ILE A 430 35.99 40.71 -13.98
C ILE A 430 36.87 40.63 -12.72
N LEU A 431 38.15 40.28 -12.86
CA LEU A 431 39.10 40.19 -11.75
C LEU A 431 39.31 41.53 -11.07
N SER A 432 39.55 42.60 -11.84
CA SER A 432 39.74 43.93 -11.30
C SER A 432 38.53 44.39 -10.49
N LYS A 433 37.32 44.19 -11.02
CA LYS A 433 36.08 44.57 -10.34
C LYS A 433 35.80 43.75 -9.07
N ILE A 434 36.09 42.45 -9.08
CA ILE A 434 35.97 41.59 -7.90
C ILE A 434 36.96 42.05 -6.82
N ASN A 435 38.20 42.36 -7.19
CA ASN A 435 39.23 42.88 -6.29
C ASN A 435 38.79 44.19 -5.62
N ASP A 436 38.29 45.15 -6.40
CA ASP A 436 37.80 46.43 -5.89
C ASP A 436 36.60 46.26 -4.96
N TRP A 437 35.70 45.32 -5.26
CA TRP A 437 34.58 45.00 -4.39
C TRP A 437 35.03 44.37 -3.07
N MET A 438 35.96 43.41 -3.08
CA MET A 438 36.47 42.81 -1.84
C MET A 438 37.12 43.86 -0.93
N LYS A 439 37.88 44.80 -1.48
CA LYS A 439 38.44 45.93 -0.71
C LYS A 439 37.35 46.77 -0.05
N LYS A 440 36.25 47.05 -0.78
CA LYS A 440 35.12 47.85 -0.27
C LYS A 440 34.26 47.12 0.77
N VAL A 441 34.10 45.81 0.63
CA VAL A 441 33.26 45.00 1.53
C VAL A 441 34.00 44.63 2.81
N LYS A 442 35.33 44.43 2.74
CA LYS A 442 36.12 44.00 3.89
C LYS A 442 36.48 45.12 4.87
N CYS A 443 36.56 46.40 4.46
CA CYS A 443 37.06 47.53 5.26
C CYS A 443 37.92 47.10 6.46
N ASP A 444 39.20 46.92 6.14
CA ASP A 444 40.33 46.67 7.04
C ASP A 444 40.38 45.30 7.74
N ILE A 445 41.44 44.57 7.37
CA ILE A 445 41.91 43.25 7.84
C ILE A 445 41.25 42.07 7.11
N TYR A 446 42.03 41.49 6.20
CA TYR A 446 41.74 40.16 5.66
C TYR A 446 41.78 39.17 6.84
N ASN A 447 40.63 38.57 7.16
CA ASN A 447 40.61 37.46 8.09
C ASN A 447 41.10 36.19 7.33
N PRO A 448 42.26 35.60 7.67
CA PRO A 448 42.77 34.38 7.02
C PRO A 448 41.93 33.14 7.33
N THR A 449 40.90 33.26 8.17
CA THR A 449 39.88 32.24 8.43
C THR A 449 38.58 32.49 7.66
N ASP A 450 38.54 33.49 6.77
CA ASP A 450 37.39 33.79 5.91
C ASP A 450 37.27 32.78 4.76
N ILE A 451 36.60 31.68 5.06
CA ILE A 451 36.41 30.54 4.15
C ILE A 451 35.72 30.95 2.84
N PHE A 452 34.83 31.95 2.87
CA PHE A 452 34.18 32.42 1.65
C PHE A 452 35.17 33.09 0.70
N THR A 453 36.00 33.98 1.24
CA THR A 453 37.07 34.60 0.45
C THR A 453 38.04 33.55 -0.07
N ILE A 454 38.47 32.62 0.78
CA ILE A 454 39.38 31.54 0.39
C ILE A 454 38.78 30.71 -0.75
N THR A 455 37.50 30.35 -0.64
CA THR A 455 36.78 29.58 -1.66
C THR A 455 36.65 30.36 -2.97
N LEU A 456 36.30 31.65 -2.90
CA LEU A 456 36.20 32.55 -4.05
C LEU A 456 37.53 32.65 -4.81
N VAL A 457 38.61 32.93 -4.09
CA VAL A 457 39.96 33.04 -4.65
C VAL A 457 40.36 31.71 -5.28
N ASN A 458 40.29 30.61 -4.53
CA ASN A 458 40.69 29.28 -5.02
C ASN A 458 39.95 28.88 -6.29
N LYS A 459 38.62 29.05 -6.34
CA LYS A 459 37.82 28.68 -7.52
C LYS A 459 38.05 29.57 -8.73
N LEU A 460 38.31 30.85 -8.50
CA LEU A 460 38.69 31.77 -9.56
C LEU A 460 40.03 31.37 -10.20
N PHE A 461 41.02 30.99 -9.38
CA PHE A 461 42.30 30.48 -9.87
C PHE A 461 42.16 29.16 -10.63
N GLU A 462 41.42 28.21 -10.05
CA GLU A 462 41.13 26.91 -10.69
C GLU A 462 40.51 27.10 -12.08
N LEU A 463 39.55 28.02 -12.22
CA LEU A 463 38.89 28.28 -13.50
C LEU A 463 39.79 28.97 -14.53
N ILE A 464 40.64 29.91 -14.11
CA ILE A 464 41.63 30.54 -14.98
C ILE A 464 42.62 29.49 -15.48
N LEU A 465 43.14 28.65 -14.58
CA LEU A 465 44.05 27.55 -14.91
C LEU A 465 43.43 26.54 -15.88
N THR A 466 42.18 26.15 -15.63
CA THR A 466 41.50 25.13 -16.44
C THR A 466 41.15 25.67 -17.82
N LYS A 467 40.78 26.96 -17.93
CA LYS A 467 40.36 27.57 -19.20
C LYS A 467 41.54 28.01 -20.08
N TYR A 468 42.67 28.35 -19.47
CA TYR A 468 43.88 28.75 -20.17
C TYR A 468 44.96 27.70 -19.89
N SER A 469 45.02 26.66 -20.73
CA SER A 469 46.00 25.56 -20.68
C SER A 469 47.47 25.98 -20.88
N ARG A 470 47.76 27.28 -20.84
CA ARG A 470 49.11 27.83 -20.89
C ARG A 470 49.59 28.10 -19.46
N PRO A 471 50.91 28.04 -19.20
CA PRO A 471 51.45 28.35 -17.88
C PRO A 471 50.88 29.70 -17.41
N ILE A 472 50.42 29.83 -16.16
CA ILE A 472 49.87 31.08 -15.59
C ILE A 472 50.78 32.27 -15.95
N ILE A 473 52.10 32.03 -15.98
CA ILE A 473 53.22 32.92 -16.34
C ILE A 473 53.09 33.58 -17.72
N THR A 474 52.27 33.01 -18.61
CA THR A 474 52.04 33.51 -19.97
C THR A 474 50.73 34.28 -20.12
N LEU A 475 49.94 34.42 -19.04
CA LEU A 475 48.80 35.33 -19.03
C LEU A 475 49.34 36.75 -19.00
N SER A 476 48.93 37.58 -19.97
CA SER A 476 49.35 38.98 -20.13
C SER A 476 49.05 39.89 -18.93
N ASN A 477 48.40 39.37 -17.88
CA ASN A 477 48.01 40.09 -16.66
C ASN A 477 48.35 39.29 -15.39
N ILE A 478 49.33 38.38 -15.44
CA ILE A 478 49.74 37.59 -14.28
C ILE A 478 50.14 38.47 -13.10
N ASP A 479 50.74 39.63 -13.35
CA ASP A 479 51.20 40.54 -12.31
C ASP A 479 50.03 41.07 -11.46
N ILE A 480 48.87 41.35 -12.08
CA ILE A 480 47.64 41.76 -11.36
C ILE A 480 47.10 40.61 -10.51
N ILE A 481 47.18 39.38 -11.03
CA ILE A 481 46.69 38.17 -10.38
C ILE A 481 47.61 37.76 -9.22
N ILE A 482 48.93 37.87 -9.38
CA ILE A 482 49.94 37.63 -8.35
C ILE A 482 49.85 38.72 -7.29
N ASN A 483 49.75 40.00 -7.67
CA ASN A 483 49.55 41.09 -6.72
C ASN A 483 48.24 40.91 -5.96
N PHE A 484 47.19 40.40 -6.59
CA PHE A 484 45.97 40.02 -5.90
C PHE A 484 46.21 38.93 -4.84
N ILE A 485 46.96 37.87 -5.14
CA ILE A 485 47.32 36.82 -4.14
C ILE A 485 48.17 37.39 -3.01
N ILE A 486 49.18 38.18 -3.35
CA ILE A 486 50.13 38.75 -2.39
C ILE A 486 49.39 39.72 -1.45
N CYS A 487 48.58 40.63 -2.00
CA CYS A 487 47.72 41.50 -1.21
C CYS A 487 46.68 40.75 -0.36
N MET A 488 46.32 39.52 -0.72
CA MET A 488 45.41 38.66 0.06
C MET A 488 46.15 37.77 1.08
N ARG A 489 47.49 37.74 1.09
CA ARG A 489 48.33 36.99 2.03
C ARG A 489 49.06 37.86 3.07
N GLU A 490 49.30 39.15 2.77
CA GLU A 490 50.14 40.05 3.57
C GLU A 490 49.37 41.00 4.52
N THR A 491 48.07 40.80 4.70
CA THR A 491 47.25 41.46 5.75
C THR A 491 46.44 40.41 6.49
#